data_AF-A0A3Q4BIJ7-F1
#
_entry.id   AF-A0A3Q4BIJ7-F1
#
_cell.length_a   1.000
_cell.length_b   1.000
_cell.length_c   1.000
_cell.angle_alpha   90.00
_cell.angle_beta   90.00
_cell.angle_gamma   90.00
#
_symmetry.space_group_name_H-M   'P 1'
#
loop_
_entity.id
_entity.type
_entity.pdbx_description
1 polymer ?
#
loop_
_entity_poly.entity_id
_entity_poly.type
_entity_poly.pdbx_seq_one_letter_code
_entity_poly.pdbx_strand_id
1 'polypeptide(L)'
;YLLDLSVIKTVLAMIGKFGITASLSIIYIYSAEVFPTVIRQNGIGIGSMCARTGGVLAPMLYLLKSISPQAPMVLCGLCPLLGSALTLLLPETANRPLPDTIEDVEGSNL
;
A
#
# COMPACT_ATOMS: atom_id res chain seq x y z
N TYR A 1 23.08 24.77 -9.97
CA TYR A 1 22.08 25.06 -8.92
C TYR A 1 20.66 24.66 -9.31
N LEU A 2 20.02 25.25 -10.34
CA LEU A 2 18.67 24.82 -10.75
C LEU A 2 18.63 23.39 -11.33
N LEU A 3 19.71 22.97 -11.99
CA LEU A 3 19.90 21.59 -12.45
C LEU A 3 20.01 20.60 -11.26
N ASP A 4 20.83 20.91 -10.26
CA ASP A 4 21.01 20.06 -9.06
C ASP A 4 19.69 19.84 -8.31
N LEU A 5 18.90 20.90 -8.10
CA LEU A 5 17.60 20.80 -7.44
C LEU A 5 16.62 19.92 -8.24
N SER A 6 16.65 20.00 -9.56
CA SER A 6 15.79 19.20 -10.44
C SER A 6 16.18 17.71 -10.40
N VAL A 7 17.48 17.41 -10.42
CA VAL A 7 18.00 16.05 -10.30
C VAL A 7 17.62 15.44 -8.95
N ILE A 8 17.80 16.18 -7.84
CA ILE A 8 17.43 15.72 -6.50
C ILE A 8 15.93 15.39 -6.42
N LYS A 9 15.07 16.25 -6.97
CA LYS A 9 13.61 16.01 -7.00
C LYS A 9 13.26 14.75 -7.81
N THR A 10 13.90 14.54 -8.96
CA THR A 10 13.67 13.36 -9.79
C THR A 10 14.14 12.09 -9.09
N VAL A 11 15.31 12.09 -8.45
CA VAL A 11 15.82 10.93 -7.70
C VAL A 11 14.85 10.59 -6.56
N LEU A 12 14.41 11.58 -5.78
CA LEU A 12 13.44 11.36 -4.71
C LEU A 12 12.11 10.80 -5.24
N ALA A 13 11.62 11.33 -6.36
CA ALA A 13 10.41 10.82 -7.00
C ALA A 13 10.56 9.38 -7.50
N MET A 14 11.73 9.00 -8.04
CA MET A 14 12.01 7.64 -8.48
C MET A 14 12.08 6.67 -7.31
N ILE A 15 12.68 7.06 -6.18
CA ILE A 15 12.70 6.25 -4.95
C ILE A 15 11.28 6.00 -4.46
N GLY A 16 10.43 7.04 -4.43
CA GLY A 16 9.02 6.89 -4.05
C GLY A 16 8.26 5.95 -4.99
N LYS A 17 8.44 6.09 -6.31
CA LYS A 17 7.82 5.20 -7.31
C LYS A 17 8.27 3.75 -7.17
N PHE A 18 9.57 3.54 -6.93
CA PHE A 18 10.14 2.22 -6.70
C PHE A 18 9.55 1.59 -5.44
N GLY A 19 9.48 2.33 -4.32
CA GLY A 19 8.91 1.86 -3.06
C GLY A 19 7.46 1.40 -3.21
N ILE A 20 6.61 2.21 -3.85
CA ILE A 20 5.19 1.85 -4.09
C ILE A 20 5.09 0.57 -4.93
N THR A 21 5.91 0.44 -5.96
CA THR A 21 5.91 -0.75 -6.84
C THR A 21 6.36 -1.99 -6.07
N ALA A 22 7.43 -1.88 -5.28
CA ALA A 22 7.94 -2.97 -4.46
C ALA A 22 6.91 -3.43 -3.42
N SER A 23 6.25 -2.49 -2.73
CA SER A 23 5.17 -2.81 -1.77
C SER A 23 4.02 -3.56 -2.44
N LEU A 24 3.58 -3.16 -3.63
CA LEU A 24 2.54 -3.87 -4.36
C LEU A 24 2.98 -5.29 -4.75
N SER A 25 4.22 -5.47 -5.20
CA SER A 25 4.77 -6.79 -5.50
C SER A 25 4.83 -7.69 -4.27
N ILE A 26 5.29 -7.17 -3.13
CA ILE A 26 5.37 -7.93 -1.87
C ILE A 26 3.98 -8.33 -1.41
N ILE A 27 2.99 -7.42 -1.43
CA ILE A 27 1.60 -7.73 -1.07
C ILE A 27 1.03 -8.82 -1.98
N TYR A 28 1.38 -8.81 -3.26
CA TYR A 28 0.91 -9.81 -4.22
C TYR A 28 1.48 -11.21 -3.94
N ILE A 29 2.79 -11.29 -3.65
CA ILE A 29 3.47 -12.53 -3.28
C ILE A 29 2.95 -13.03 -1.92
N TYR A 30 2.87 -12.14 -0.95
CA TYR A 30 2.36 -12.43 0.39
C TYR A 30 0.90 -12.91 0.36
N SER A 31 0.07 -12.28 -0.47
CA SER A 31 -1.30 -12.74 -0.70
C SER A 31 -1.33 -14.11 -1.37
N ALA A 32 -0.32 -14.47 -2.15
CA ALA A 32 -0.21 -15.80 -2.72
C ALA A 32 0.22 -16.87 -1.70
N GLU A 33 0.98 -16.49 -0.67
CA GLU A 33 1.44 -17.42 0.36
C GLU A 33 0.41 -17.62 1.48
N VAL A 34 -0.36 -16.59 1.81
CA VAL A 34 -1.29 -16.61 2.95
C VAL A 34 -2.72 -16.99 2.56
N PHE A 35 -3.16 -16.66 1.34
CA PHE A 35 -4.55 -16.86 0.94
C PHE A 35 -4.74 -18.10 0.04
N PRO A 36 -5.64 -19.04 0.42
CA PRO A 36 -6.10 -20.09 -0.49
C PRO A 36 -6.78 -19.47 -1.72
N THR A 37 -6.74 -20.17 -2.85
CA THR A 37 -7.09 -19.69 -4.19
C THR A 37 -8.45 -18.97 -4.29
N VAL A 38 -9.41 -19.29 -3.42
CA VAL A 38 -10.74 -18.66 -3.34
C VAL A 38 -10.75 -17.21 -2.84
N ILE A 39 -9.88 -16.84 -1.90
CA ILE A 39 -9.86 -15.49 -1.31
C ILE A 39 -8.71 -14.61 -1.82
N ARG A 40 -7.73 -15.20 -2.52
CA ARG A 40 -6.62 -14.48 -3.17
C ARG A 40 -7.10 -13.41 -4.16
N GLN A 41 -8.04 -13.77 -5.03
CA GLN A 41 -8.58 -12.83 -6.03
C GLN A 41 -9.32 -11.66 -5.37
N ASN A 42 -9.96 -11.90 -4.23
CA ASN A 42 -10.66 -10.86 -3.47
C ASN A 42 -9.67 -9.88 -2.82
N GLY A 43 -8.59 -10.37 -2.22
CA GLY A 43 -7.53 -9.52 -1.64
C GLY A 43 -6.86 -8.61 -2.67
N ILE A 44 -6.51 -9.16 -3.83
CA ILE A 44 -5.95 -8.38 -4.96
C ILE A 44 -6.98 -7.37 -5.50
N GLY A 45 -8.25 -7.76 -5.56
CA GLY A 45 -9.37 -6.88 -5.96
C GLY A 45 -9.54 -5.68 -5.03
N ILE A 46 -9.51 -5.89 -3.71
CA ILE A 46 -9.60 -4.84 -2.70
C ILE A 46 -8.39 -3.90 -2.78
N GLY A 47 -7.17 -4.43 -2.92
CA GLY A 47 -5.97 -3.61 -3.13
C GLY A 47 -6.06 -2.73 -4.38
N SER A 48 -6.60 -3.28 -5.47
CA SER A 48 -6.86 -2.54 -6.70
C SER A 48 -7.91 -1.46 -6.52
N MET A 49 -9.00 -1.72 -5.79
CA MET A 49 -10.01 -0.72 -5.45
C MET A 49 -9.41 0.44 -4.65
N CYS A 50 -8.58 0.14 -3.63
CA CYS A 50 -7.86 1.17 -2.87
C CYS A 50 -6.93 2.01 -3.76
N ALA A 51 -6.19 1.39 -4.67
CA ALA A 51 -5.33 2.10 -5.62
C ALA A 51 -6.14 3.01 -6.56
N ARG A 52 -7.32 2.56 -7.02
CA ARG A 52 -8.24 3.36 -7.84
C ARG A 52 -8.80 4.55 -7.06
N THR A 53 -9.14 4.37 -5.77
CA THR A 53 -9.55 5.48 -4.90
C THR A 53 -8.47 6.55 -4.79
N GLY A 54 -7.19 6.16 -4.71
CA GLY A 54 -6.06 7.09 -4.80
C GLY A 54 -6.04 7.91 -6.10
N GLY A 55 -6.40 7.28 -7.22
CA GLY A 55 -6.57 7.97 -8.51
C GLY A 55 -7.74 8.97 -8.53
N VAL A 56 -8.85 8.65 -7.88
CA VAL A 56 -10.02 9.56 -7.74
C VAL A 56 -9.67 10.76 -6.86
N LEU A 57 -8.81 10.57 -5.86
CA LEU A 57 -8.32 11.65 -5.00
C LEU A 57 -7.35 12.61 -5.72
N ALA A 58 -6.74 12.23 -6.84
CA ALA A 58 -5.79 13.08 -7.57
C ALA A 58 -6.37 14.44 -8.02
N PRO A 59 -7.54 14.52 -8.69
CA PRO A 59 -8.17 15.80 -9.02
C PRO A 59 -8.65 16.57 -7.79
N MET A 60 -9.08 15.89 -6.71
CA MET A 60 -9.43 16.52 -5.44
C MET A 60 -8.23 17.23 -4.80
N LEU A 61 -7.06 16.59 -4.81
CA LEU A 61 -5.81 17.18 -4.35
C LEU A 61 -5.39 18.39 -5.19
N TYR A 62 -5.64 18.34 -6.50
CA TYR A 62 -5.39 19.47 -7.39
C TYR A 62 -6.28 20.67 -7.08
N LEU A 63 -7.57 20.45 -6.81
CA LEU A 63 -8.49 21.51 -6.38
C LEU A 63 -8.08 22.09 -5.02
N LEU A 64 -7.66 21.22 -4.09
CA LEU A 64 -7.20 21.65 -2.76
C LEU A 64 -5.93 22.49 -2.81
N LYS A 65 -5.04 22.23 -3.78
CA LYS A 65 -3.85 23.04 -4.06
C LYS A 65 -4.18 24.51 -4.33
N SER A 66 -5.35 24.78 -4.91
CA SER A 66 -5.81 26.15 -5.21
C SER A 66 -6.12 26.96 -3.95
N ILE A 67 -6.45 26.30 -2.83
CA ILE A 67 -6.74 26.95 -1.54
C ILE A 67 -5.49 26.99 -0.67
N SER A 68 -4.70 25.90 -0.64
CA SER A 68 -3.42 25.84 0.07
C SER A 68 -2.39 24.98 -0.68
N PRO A 69 -1.22 25.53 -1.06
CA PRO A 69 -0.20 24.79 -1.79
C PRO A 69 0.49 23.69 -0.97
N GLN A 70 0.36 23.71 0.36
CA GLN A 70 1.03 22.75 1.27
C GLN A 70 0.16 21.52 1.58
N ALA A 71 -1.17 21.67 1.53
CA ALA A 71 -2.12 20.60 1.86
C ALA A 71 -1.93 19.29 1.07
N PRO A 72 -1.80 19.30 -0.28
CA PRO A 72 -1.64 18.05 -1.03
C PRO A 72 -0.30 17.37 -0.79
N MET A 73 0.76 18.13 -0.50
CA MET A 73 2.09 17.58 -0.23
C MET A 73 2.11 16.82 1.11
N VAL A 74 1.45 17.39 2.12
CA VAL A 74 1.31 16.76 3.44
C VAL A 74 0.44 15.49 3.35
N LEU A 75 -0.69 15.53 2.62
CA LEU A 75 -1.56 14.36 2.49
C LEU A 75 -0.87 13.20 1.76
N CYS A 76 -0.20 13.49 0.64
CA CYS A 76 0.55 12.48 -0.12
C CYS A 76 1.71 11.88 0.68
N GLY A 77 2.30 12.62 1.63
CA GLY A 77 3.35 12.11 2.51
C GLY A 77 2.83 11.33 3.71
N LEU A 78 1.79 11.84 4.38
CA LEU A 78 1.26 11.23 5.60
C LEU A 78 0.44 9.97 5.34
N CYS A 79 -0.36 9.90 4.27
CA CYS A 79 -1.19 8.73 4.00
C CYS A 79 -0.37 7.43 3.84
N PRO A 80 0.71 7.38 3.03
CA PRO A 80 1.56 6.21 2.94
C PRO A 80 2.33 5.92 4.23
N LEU A 81 2.74 6.96 4.98
CA LEU A 81 3.43 6.78 6.25
C LEU A 81 2.52 6.16 7.32
N LEU A 82 1.27 6.59 7.41
CA LEU A 82 0.26 6.00 8.29
C LEU A 82 -0.06 4.56 7.87
N GLY A 83 -0.21 4.32 6.56
CA GLY A 83 -0.40 2.97 6.02
C GLY A 83 0.78 2.05 6.36
N SER A 84 2.01 2.54 6.19
CA SER A 84 3.25 1.82 6.53
C SER A 84 3.37 1.56 8.03
N ALA A 85 3.08 2.55 8.86
CA ALA A 85 3.06 2.39 10.32
C ALA A 85 2.00 1.38 10.76
N LEU A 86 0.84 1.35 10.10
CA LEU A 86 -0.19 0.37 10.37
C LEU A 86 0.22 -1.03 9.90
N THR A 87 0.99 -1.16 8.82
CA THR A 87 1.59 -2.45 8.43
C THR A 87 2.63 -2.95 9.43
N LEU A 88 3.30 -2.07 10.20
CA LEU A 88 4.17 -2.49 11.30
C LEU A 88 3.37 -2.98 12.52
N LEU A 89 2.14 -2.50 12.71
CA LEU A 89 1.21 -2.99 13.72
C LEU A 89 0.54 -4.31 13.31
N LEU A 90 0.61 -4.67 12.02
CA LEU A 90 0.15 -5.96 11.55
C LEU A 90 1.14 -7.01 12.07
N PRO A 91 0.70 -7.96 12.93
CA PRO A 91 1.59 -8.96 13.50
C PRO A 91 2.28 -9.71 12.36
N GLU A 92 3.61 -9.75 12.44
CA GLU A 92 4.49 -10.55 11.60
C GLU A 92 3.92 -11.96 11.44
N THR A 93 3.26 -12.21 10.32
CA THR A 93 2.78 -13.52 9.85
C THR A 93 3.92 -14.34 9.24
N ALA A 94 5.14 -14.23 9.78
CA ALA A 94 6.30 -15.00 9.33
C ALA A 94 6.55 -16.25 10.19
N ASN A 95 5.65 -16.59 11.12
CA ASN A 95 5.88 -17.70 12.04
C ASN A 95 4.62 -18.41 12.53
N ARG A 96 3.62 -18.60 11.66
CA ARG A 96 2.59 -19.62 11.90
C ARG A 96 2.56 -20.59 10.72
N PRO A 97 2.57 -21.92 10.96
CA PRO A 97 2.44 -22.91 9.90
C PRO A 97 1.13 -22.68 9.16
N LEU A 98 1.16 -22.83 7.83
CA LEU A 98 0.02 -22.63 6.95
C LEU A 98 -1.15 -23.53 7.39
N PRO A 99 -2.31 -22.99 7.79
CA PRO A 99 -3.53 -23.77 7.78
C PRO A 99 -3.90 -24.02 6.31
N ASP A 100 -3.67 -25.24 5.83
CA ASP A 100 -3.94 -25.65 4.44
C ASP A 100 -5.45 -25.70 4.10
N THR A 101 -6.34 -25.58 5.09
CA THR A 101 -7.80 -25.64 4.89
C THR A 101 -8.55 -24.68 5.82
N ILE A 102 -9.69 -24.15 5.34
CA ILE A 102 -10.69 -23.37 6.13
C ILE A 102 -11.08 -24.07 7.45
N GLU A 103 -11.00 -25.39 7.50
CA GLU A 103 -11.29 -26.22 8.68
C GLU A 103 -10.29 -26.02 9.84
N ASP A 104 -9.07 -25.55 9.59
CA ASP A 104 -8.05 -25.32 10.63
C ASP A 104 -8.21 -23.93 11.32
N VAL A 105 -8.99 -23.02 10.72
CA VAL A 105 -9.41 -21.76 11.33
C VAL A 105 -10.67 -21.96 12.20
N GLU A 106 -11.48 -22.97 11.89
CA GLU A 106 -12.78 -23.21 12.53
C GLU A 106 -12.77 -24.39 13.53
N GLY A 107 -11.77 -25.29 13.46
CA GLY A 107 -11.66 -26.50 14.29
C GLY A 107 -11.09 -26.31 15.70
N SER A 108 -10.64 -25.11 16.09
CA SER A 108 -10.05 -24.89 17.43
C SER A 108 -11.06 -24.49 18.51
N ASN A 109 -12.36 -24.80 18.35
CA ASN A 109 -13.40 -24.48 19.33
C ASN A 109 -14.44 -25.60 19.57
N LEU A 110 -14.06 -26.87 19.43
CA LEU A 110 -14.80 -28.00 20.03
C LEU A 110 -13.84 -28.99 20.69
#